data_AF-A0A380FD91-F1
#
_entry.id   AF-A0A380FD91-F1
#
_cell.length_a   1.000
_cell.length_b   1.000
_cell.length_c   1.000
_cell.angle_alpha   90.00
_cell.angle_beta   90.00
_cell.angle_gamma   90.00
#
_symmetry.space_group_name_H-M   'P 1'
#
loop_
_entity.id
_entity.type
_entity.pdbx_description
1 polymer ?
#
loop_
_entity_poly.entity_id
_entity_poly.type
_entity_poly.pdbx_seq_one_letter_code
_entity_poly.pdbx_strand_id
1 'polypeptide(L)'
;MLATSIFFIFNIHTASAGTTMSHDESMNYTQSLEGKGWDYDNEYGWQCFDLVNEQWDYLFGHGLKGDYAKDIPTENNFEGEATVYKNTYDFKAKPGDIVVFNENYGNGAGHTAIVTDANYDGNYMKFESLDQNWEGGGADKTEVAHKVVHDYESEMWFIRPHYQK
;
A
#
# COMPACT_ATOMS: atom_id res chain seq x y z
N MET A 1 -13.14 33.32 -47.60
CA MET A 1 -13.19 32.30 -46.54
C MET A 1 -11.92 32.44 -45.72
N LEU A 2 -11.99 33.13 -44.57
CA LEU A 2 -10.84 33.21 -43.66
C LEU A 2 -10.85 31.95 -42.79
N ALA A 3 -9.78 31.16 -42.85
CA ALA A 3 -9.57 30.04 -41.95
C ALA A 3 -9.06 30.59 -40.61
N THR A 4 -9.90 30.47 -39.57
CA THR A 4 -9.53 30.82 -38.20
C THR A 4 -8.67 29.68 -37.65
N SER A 5 -7.36 29.91 -37.51
CA SER A 5 -6.47 28.94 -36.87
C SER A 5 -6.74 28.92 -35.37
N ILE A 6 -7.25 27.78 -34.88
CA ILE A 6 -7.41 27.50 -33.46
C ILE A 6 -6.03 27.10 -32.91
N PHE A 7 -5.46 27.94 -32.05
CA PHE A 7 -4.29 27.57 -31.25
C PHE A 7 -4.74 26.66 -30.11
N PHE A 8 -4.38 25.38 -30.17
CA PHE A 8 -4.42 24.50 -29.01
C PHE A 8 -3.24 24.84 -28.10
N ILE A 9 -3.53 25.44 -26.95
CA ILE A 9 -2.56 25.57 -25.86
C ILE A 9 -2.52 24.21 -25.15
N PHE A 10 -1.49 23.41 -25.42
CA PHE A 10 -1.16 22.28 -24.56
C PHE A 10 -0.56 22.84 -23.27
N ASN A 11 -1.32 22.78 -22.18
CA ASN A 11 -0.73 22.89 -20.85
C ASN A 11 0.06 21.62 -20.58
N ILE A 12 1.34 21.62 -20.95
CA ILE A 12 2.28 20.64 -20.45
C ILE A 12 2.72 21.13 -19.06
N HIS A 13 2.22 20.49 -18.00
CA HIS A 13 2.88 20.49 -16.71
C HIS A 13 3.57 19.14 -16.54
N THR A 14 4.89 19.14 -16.66
CA THR A 14 5.78 18.06 -16.25
C THR A 14 6.15 18.24 -14.77
N ALA A 15 5.84 17.27 -13.90
CA ALA A 15 6.67 16.79 -12.77
C ALA A 15 5.90 15.80 -11.88
N SER A 16 6.53 14.65 -11.62
CA SER A 16 6.27 13.58 -10.62
C SER A 16 5.08 13.80 -9.67
N ALA A 17 4.06 12.94 -9.73
CA ALA A 17 2.99 12.93 -8.73
C ALA A 17 3.41 12.11 -7.50
N GLY A 18 4.50 12.53 -6.85
CA GLY A 18 4.68 12.14 -5.44
C GLY A 18 3.49 12.67 -4.64
N THR A 19 3.12 12.01 -3.55
CA THR A 19 2.02 12.48 -2.72
C THR A 19 2.32 13.88 -2.16
N THR A 20 1.28 14.69 -1.94
CA THR A 20 1.39 15.95 -1.20
C THR A 20 1.46 15.74 0.31
N MET A 21 1.33 14.50 0.79
CA MET A 21 1.45 14.16 2.20
C MET A 21 2.92 13.91 2.56
N SER A 22 3.34 14.44 3.70
CA SER A 22 4.62 14.09 4.32
C SER A 22 4.60 12.66 4.86
N HIS A 23 5.78 12.11 5.14
CA HIS A 23 5.89 10.79 5.78
C HIS A 23 5.20 10.75 7.16
N ASP A 24 5.32 11.81 7.95
CA ASP A 24 4.68 11.89 9.27
C ASP A 24 3.14 11.92 9.15
N GLU A 25 2.60 12.65 8.18
CA GLU A 25 1.15 12.66 7.89
C GLU A 25 0.66 11.28 7.45
N SER A 26 1.42 10.61 6.58
CA SER A 26 1.15 9.23 6.18
C SER A 26 1.07 8.30 7.39
N MET A 27 2.07 8.34 8.28
CA MET A 27 2.13 7.45 9.44
C MET A 27 1.06 7.77 10.49
N ASN A 28 0.71 9.05 10.66
CA ASN A 28 -0.41 9.46 11.52
C ASN A 28 -1.74 8.94 10.98
N TYR A 29 -1.93 8.98 9.65
CA TYR A 29 -3.11 8.40 9.02
C TYR A 29 -3.14 6.88 9.20
N THR A 30 -2.03 6.17 8.97
CA THR A 30 -1.92 4.72 9.24
C THR A 30 -2.33 4.38 10.67
N GLN A 31 -1.82 5.11 11.67
CA GLN A 31 -2.21 4.91 13.08
C GLN A 31 -3.71 5.16 13.33
N SER A 32 -4.33 6.09 12.59
CA SER A 32 -5.76 6.37 12.71
C SER A 32 -6.66 5.25 12.17
N LEU A 33 -6.10 4.35 11.34
CA LEU A 33 -6.79 3.18 10.80
C LEU A 33 -6.88 2.04 11.83
N GLU A 34 -5.94 1.97 12.77
CA GLU A 34 -5.86 0.91 13.79
C GLU A 34 -7.14 0.84 14.66
N GLY A 35 -7.57 -0.38 14.97
CA GLY A 35 -8.74 -0.65 15.81
C GLY A 35 -10.09 -0.47 15.11
N LYS A 36 -10.10 -0.27 13.79
CA LYS A 36 -11.31 -0.13 12.97
C LYS A 36 -11.33 -1.15 11.84
N GLY A 37 -12.53 -1.49 11.38
CA GLY A 37 -12.73 -2.32 10.21
C GLY A 37 -13.00 -1.47 8.98
N TRP A 38 -12.23 -1.70 7.92
CA TRP A 38 -12.28 -0.95 6.66
C TRP A 38 -12.77 -1.84 5.52
N ASP A 39 -13.69 -1.33 4.72
CA ASP A 39 -14.36 -2.00 3.61
C ASP A 39 -14.40 -1.00 2.45
N TYR A 40 -13.27 -0.88 1.74
CA TYR A 40 -13.02 0.22 0.81
C TYR A 40 -13.86 0.04 -0.47
N ASP A 41 -13.96 -1.19 -0.96
CA ASP A 41 -14.71 -1.53 -2.19
C ASP A 41 -16.16 -1.97 -1.94
N ASN A 42 -16.57 -2.21 -0.69
CA ASN A 42 -17.87 -2.78 -0.29
C ASN A 42 -18.06 -4.25 -0.69
N GLU A 43 -16.98 -4.99 -0.93
CA GLU A 43 -16.96 -6.40 -1.28
C GLU A 43 -16.19 -7.23 -0.25
N TYR A 44 -16.67 -8.44 0.03
CA TYR A 44 -16.01 -9.43 0.90
C TYR A 44 -15.68 -8.98 2.35
N GLY A 45 -16.10 -7.79 2.79
CA GLY A 45 -16.05 -7.37 4.18
C GLY A 45 -14.79 -6.58 4.53
N TRP A 46 -14.08 -6.96 5.59
CA TRP A 46 -12.89 -6.25 6.05
C TRP A 46 -11.64 -6.99 5.61
N GLN A 47 -11.17 -6.79 4.37
CA GLN A 47 -10.03 -7.52 3.81
C GLN A 47 -8.71 -6.78 3.97
N CYS A 48 -7.60 -7.49 3.78
CA CYS A 48 -6.25 -6.91 3.84
C CYS A 48 -6.04 -5.81 2.78
N PHE A 49 -6.63 -6.00 1.59
CA PHE A 49 -6.52 -5.05 0.49
C PHE A 49 -7.30 -3.76 0.75
N ASP A 50 -8.44 -3.83 1.46
CA ASP A 50 -9.21 -2.66 1.86
C ASP A 50 -8.38 -1.70 2.71
N LEU A 51 -7.73 -2.22 3.75
CA LEU A 51 -6.90 -1.44 4.65
C LEU A 51 -5.79 -0.69 3.89
N VAL A 52 -5.14 -1.37 2.95
CA VAL A 52 -4.08 -0.76 2.15
C VAL A 52 -4.64 0.26 1.16
N ASN A 53 -5.84 0.04 0.61
CA ASN A 53 -6.51 1.00 -0.25
C ASN A 53 -6.92 2.29 0.49
N GLU A 54 -7.37 2.22 1.75
CA GLU A 54 -7.59 3.42 2.57
C GLU A 54 -6.31 4.28 2.64
N GLN A 55 -5.17 3.65 2.92
CA GLN A 55 -3.87 4.35 2.96
C GLN A 55 -3.46 4.89 1.59
N TRP A 56 -3.63 4.10 0.52
CA TRP A 56 -3.22 4.52 -0.81
C TRP A 56 -4.07 5.68 -1.33
N ASP A 57 -5.39 5.62 -1.13
CA ASP A 57 -6.34 6.67 -1.50
C ASP A 57 -6.07 7.96 -0.72
N TYR A 58 -5.74 7.88 0.57
CA TYR A 58 -5.30 9.05 1.33
C TYR A 58 -4.05 9.72 0.74
N LEU A 59 -3.09 8.94 0.25
CA LEU A 59 -1.85 9.47 -0.31
C LEU A 59 -2.02 10.03 -1.72
N PHE A 60 -2.79 9.36 -2.57
CA PHE A 60 -2.80 9.64 -4.02
C PHE A 60 -4.18 9.97 -4.60
N GLY A 61 -5.26 9.83 -3.83
CA GLY A 61 -6.63 10.13 -4.23
C GLY A 61 -7.24 9.09 -5.19
N HIS A 62 -6.69 7.88 -5.20
CA HIS A 62 -7.25 6.73 -5.90
C HIS A 62 -6.83 5.44 -5.21
N GLY A 63 -7.54 4.34 -5.48
CA GLY A 63 -7.16 3.00 -5.06
C GLY A 63 -6.10 2.33 -5.94
N LEU A 64 -5.54 1.25 -5.41
CA LEU A 64 -4.70 0.27 -6.11
C LEU A 64 -5.57 -0.67 -6.95
N LYS A 65 -4.93 -1.35 -7.91
CA LYS A 65 -5.52 -2.34 -8.82
C LYS A 65 -5.03 -3.75 -8.51
N GLY A 66 -5.80 -4.73 -8.97
CA GLY A 66 -5.53 -6.16 -8.83
C GLY A 66 -6.78 -6.88 -8.32
N ASP A 67 -6.97 -8.13 -8.72
CA ASP A 67 -8.06 -8.96 -8.17
C ASP A 67 -7.68 -9.47 -6.77
N TYR A 68 -6.38 -9.62 -6.51
CA TYR A 68 -5.84 -10.08 -5.24
C TYR A 68 -4.64 -9.25 -4.77
N ALA A 69 -4.32 -9.34 -3.48
CA ALA A 69 -3.20 -8.62 -2.87
C ALA A 69 -1.85 -8.91 -3.56
N LYS A 70 -1.61 -10.16 -3.95
CA LYS A 70 -0.37 -10.55 -4.65
C LYS A 70 -0.16 -9.86 -6.00
N ASP A 71 -1.24 -9.36 -6.62
CA ASP A 71 -1.21 -8.76 -7.95
C ASP A 71 -0.79 -7.28 -7.91
N ILE A 72 -0.82 -6.64 -6.73
CA ILE A 72 -0.50 -5.22 -6.53
C ILE A 72 0.82 -4.82 -7.22
N PRO A 73 1.94 -5.56 -7.09
CA PRO A 73 3.22 -5.15 -7.67
C PRO A 73 3.21 -5.14 -9.21
N THR A 74 2.31 -5.87 -9.86
CA THR A 74 2.31 -6.08 -11.32
C THR A 74 1.13 -5.44 -12.05
N GLU A 75 -0.02 -5.24 -11.37
CA GLU A 75 -1.23 -4.65 -11.96
C GLU A 75 -1.31 -3.12 -11.80
N ASN A 76 -0.34 -2.52 -11.10
CA ASN A 76 -0.27 -1.08 -10.87
C ASN A 76 0.92 -0.44 -11.59
N ASN A 77 0.75 0.80 -12.04
CA ASN A 77 1.86 1.63 -12.50
C ASN A 77 2.25 2.60 -11.39
N PHE A 78 3.40 2.37 -10.76
CA PHE A 78 3.92 3.19 -9.68
C PHE A 78 4.81 4.35 -10.14
N GLU A 79 4.92 4.59 -11.46
CA GLU A 79 5.76 5.66 -12.00
C GLU A 79 5.39 7.03 -11.42
N GLY A 80 6.30 7.60 -10.64
CA GLY A 80 6.13 8.91 -10.00
C GLY A 80 5.46 8.88 -8.63
N GLU A 81 4.80 7.78 -8.24
CA GLU A 81 4.08 7.63 -6.97
C GLU A 81 4.88 6.84 -5.94
N ALA A 82 5.57 5.77 -6.36
CA ALA A 82 6.30 4.89 -5.46
C ALA A 82 7.48 4.18 -6.13
N THR A 83 8.32 3.54 -5.31
CA THR A 83 9.32 2.59 -5.77
C THR A 83 8.97 1.20 -5.26
N VAL A 84 8.93 0.24 -6.18
CA VAL A 84 8.70 -1.18 -5.87
C VAL A 84 10.05 -1.87 -5.63
N TYR A 85 10.17 -2.54 -4.49
CA TYR A 85 11.35 -3.31 -4.10
C TYR A 85 10.96 -4.77 -3.94
N LYS A 86 11.76 -5.67 -4.51
CA LYS A 86 11.71 -7.07 -4.10
C LYS A 86 12.46 -7.23 -2.79
N ASN A 87 11.95 -8.06 -1.88
CA ASN A 87 12.71 -8.40 -0.69
C ASN A 87 14.00 -9.15 -1.08
N THR A 88 15.12 -8.68 -0.56
CA THR A 88 16.45 -9.28 -0.74
C THR A 88 17.19 -9.16 0.58
N TYR A 89 18.28 -9.91 0.74
CA TYR A 89 19.07 -9.85 1.97
C TYR A 89 19.55 -8.44 2.35
N ASP A 90 19.83 -7.59 1.35
CA ASP A 90 20.32 -6.22 1.57
C ASP A 90 19.19 -5.19 1.65
N PHE A 91 17.96 -5.57 1.29
CA PHE A 91 16.81 -4.68 1.35
C PHE A 91 16.44 -4.41 2.81
N LYS A 92 16.04 -3.16 3.07
CA LYS A 92 15.53 -2.73 4.38
C LYS A 92 14.23 -1.98 4.14
N ALA A 93 13.13 -2.52 4.68
CA ALA A 93 11.86 -1.84 4.67
C ALA A 93 11.94 -0.56 5.52
N LYS A 94 10.91 0.27 5.42
CA LYS A 94 10.71 1.46 6.23
C LYS A 94 9.25 1.51 6.68
N PRO A 95 8.96 2.13 7.84
CA PRO A 95 7.59 2.49 8.18
C PRO A 95 6.93 3.25 7.02
N GLY A 96 5.71 2.86 6.67
CA GLY A 96 4.95 3.41 5.54
C GLY A 96 5.12 2.65 4.22
N ASP A 97 6.07 1.71 4.13
CA ASP A 97 6.09 0.77 3.00
C ASP A 97 4.83 -0.10 3.05
N ILE A 98 4.21 -0.34 1.90
CA ILE A 98 3.19 -1.38 1.75
C ILE A 98 3.92 -2.68 1.47
N VAL A 99 3.73 -3.69 2.31
CA VAL A 99 4.25 -5.05 2.10
C VAL A 99 3.22 -5.88 1.35
N VAL A 100 3.68 -6.66 0.37
CA VAL A 100 2.86 -7.63 -0.37
C VAL A 100 3.48 -9.02 -0.21
N PHE A 101 2.66 -9.94 0.27
CA PHE A 101 2.97 -11.35 0.47
C PHE A 101 2.56 -12.16 -0.77
N ASN A 102 3.30 -13.23 -1.04
CA ASN A 102 3.04 -14.08 -2.21
C ASN A 102 1.77 -14.96 -2.03
N GLU A 103 1.48 -15.77 -3.03
CA GLU A 103 0.32 -16.68 -3.06
C GLU A 103 0.31 -17.82 -2.03
N ASN A 104 1.38 -18.02 -1.26
CA ASN A 104 1.32 -18.97 -0.14
C ASN A 104 0.43 -18.46 1.01
N TYR A 105 0.05 -17.18 0.97
CA TYR A 105 -0.83 -16.52 1.93
C TYR A 105 -2.25 -16.34 1.36
N GLY A 106 -3.22 -16.13 2.25
CA GLY A 106 -4.59 -15.79 1.88
C GLY A 106 -5.27 -16.82 0.96
N ASN A 107 -4.95 -18.11 1.12
CA ASN A 107 -5.46 -19.20 0.28
C ASN A 107 -5.22 -18.98 -1.24
N GLY A 108 -4.08 -18.39 -1.62
CA GLY A 108 -3.73 -18.13 -3.01
C GLY A 108 -3.90 -16.68 -3.46
N ALA A 109 -4.58 -15.84 -2.68
CA ALA A 109 -4.76 -14.40 -2.94
C ALA A 109 -3.54 -13.56 -2.54
N GLY A 110 -2.65 -14.13 -1.73
CA GLY A 110 -1.63 -13.37 -1.03
C GLY A 110 -2.19 -12.54 0.12
N HIS A 111 -1.37 -11.66 0.65
CA HIS A 111 -1.71 -10.75 1.74
C HIS A 111 -1.02 -9.40 1.51
N THR A 112 -1.52 -8.33 2.11
CA THR A 112 -0.92 -7.00 2.02
C THR A 112 -1.17 -6.21 3.30
N ALA A 113 -0.23 -5.35 3.67
CA ALA A 113 -0.28 -4.60 4.93
C ALA A 113 0.60 -3.34 4.88
N ILE A 114 0.49 -2.49 5.89
CA ILE A 114 1.26 -1.24 6.00
C ILE A 114 2.32 -1.41 7.08
N VAL A 115 3.61 -1.35 6.74
CA VAL A 115 4.71 -1.50 7.70
C VAL A 115 4.68 -0.35 8.73
N THR A 116 4.66 -0.68 10.02
CA THR A 116 4.68 0.27 11.15
C THR A 116 6.05 0.34 11.82
N ASP A 117 6.77 -0.79 11.88
CA ASP A 117 8.16 -0.87 12.32
C ASP A 117 8.94 -1.87 11.45
N ALA A 118 9.88 -1.37 10.68
CA ALA A 118 10.66 -2.20 9.76
C ALA A 118 11.77 -3.04 10.44
N ASN A 119 12.06 -2.81 11.72
CA ASN A 119 13.14 -3.51 12.41
C ASN A 119 12.71 -3.88 13.84
N TYR A 120 11.56 -4.53 13.93
CA TYR A 120 10.90 -4.86 15.20
C TYR A 120 11.82 -5.64 16.15
N ASP A 121 12.64 -6.54 15.62
CA ASP A 121 13.54 -7.39 16.40
C ASP A 121 14.97 -6.82 16.55
N GLY A 122 15.25 -5.67 15.96
CA GLY A 122 16.56 -5.02 15.97
C GLY A 122 17.59 -5.62 15.00
N ASN A 123 17.29 -6.73 14.31
CA ASN A 123 18.22 -7.45 13.43
C ASN A 123 17.76 -7.54 11.96
N TYR A 124 16.68 -6.86 11.60
CA TYR A 124 16.03 -6.92 10.29
C TYR A 124 15.58 -8.34 9.90
N MET A 125 15.20 -9.16 10.90
CA MET A 125 14.58 -10.46 10.64
C MET A 125 13.06 -10.40 10.78
N LYS A 126 12.55 -9.39 11.50
CA LYS A 126 11.11 -9.17 11.68
C LYS A 126 10.72 -7.72 11.46
N PHE A 127 9.49 -7.52 10.99
CA PHE A 127 8.84 -6.22 10.94
C PHE A 127 7.45 -6.30 11.59
N GLU A 128 6.98 -5.17 12.10
CA GLU A 128 5.59 -4.97 12.49
C GLU A 128 4.85 -4.26 11.35
N SER A 129 3.63 -4.66 11.07
CA SER A 129 2.70 -3.98 10.18
C SER A 129 1.35 -3.78 10.84
N LEU A 130 0.55 -2.89 10.27
CA LEU A 130 -0.88 -2.82 10.48
C LEU A 130 -1.56 -3.67 9.41
N ASP A 131 -2.27 -4.70 9.86
CA ASP A 131 -2.88 -5.73 9.03
C ASP A 131 -4.39 -5.74 9.27
N GLN A 132 -5.15 -6.24 8.30
CA GLN A 132 -6.56 -6.56 8.45
C GLN A 132 -6.82 -7.92 7.79
N ASN A 133 -7.67 -8.74 8.39
CA ASN A 133 -7.93 -10.12 7.95
C ASN A 133 -6.67 -11.00 7.88
N TRP A 134 -5.77 -10.84 8.85
CA TRP A 134 -4.66 -11.75 9.08
C TRP A 134 -5.15 -13.09 9.66
N GLU A 135 -6.06 -13.05 10.64
CA GLU A 135 -6.59 -14.24 11.33
C GLU A 135 -7.81 -14.86 10.63
N GLY A 136 -8.27 -14.25 9.53
CA GLY A 136 -9.38 -14.77 8.71
C GLY A 136 -10.77 -14.28 9.13
N GLY A 137 -10.88 -13.28 10.01
CA GLY A 137 -12.16 -12.75 10.52
C GLY A 137 -12.81 -11.66 9.65
N GLY A 138 -12.21 -11.31 8.51
CA GLY A 138 -12.59 -10.19 7.66
C GLY A 138 -13.96 -10.33 7.00
N ALA A 139 -14.29 -11.50 6.48
CA ALA A 139 -15.59 -11.75 5.83
C ALA A 139 -16.78 -11.58 6.78
N ASP A 140 -16.59 -11.98 8.04
CA ASP A 140 -17.59 -11.83 9.10
C ASP A 140 -17.52 -10.48 9.82
N LYS A 141 -16.61 -9.59 9.42
CA LYS A 141 -16.38 -8.26 10.04
C LYS A 141 -16.11 -8.36 11.54
N THR A 142 -15.29 -9.33 11.93
CA THR A 142 -14.93 -9.60 13.34
C THR A 142 -13.49 -9.23 13.68
N GLU A 143 -12.68 -8.94 12.67
CA GLU A 143 -11.26 -8.64 12.81
C GLU A 143 -10.97 -7.23 12.31
N VAL A 144 -10.83 -6.30 13.25
CA VAL A 144 -10.42 -4.93 12.94
C VAL A 144 -8.94 -4.87 12.58
N ALA A 145 -8.53 -3.79 11.90
CA ALA A 145 -7.13 -3.52 11.63
C ALA A 145 -6.32 -3.50 12.94
N HIS A 146 -5.25 -4.29 13.00
CA HIS A 146 -4.42 -4.44 14.19
C HIS A 146 -2.98 -4.78 13.82
N LYS A 147 -2.08 -4.63 14.78
CA LYS A 147 -0.65 -4.85 14.54
C LYS A 147 -0.29 -6.33 14.55
N VAL A 148 0.48 -6.76 13.55
CA VAL A 148 1.04 -8.11 13.46
C VAL A 148 2.55 -8.02 13.24
N VAL A 149 3.28 -8.98 13.81
CA VAL A 149 4.72 -9.12 13.61
C VAL A 149 4.99 -10.27 12.65
N HIS A 150 5.68 -9.97 11.56
CA HIS A 150 6.00 -10.91 10.50
C HIS A 150 7.50 -11.14 10.40
N ASP A 151 7.87 -12.33 9.93
CA ASP A 151 9.24 -12.59 9.48
C ASP A 151 9.43 -12.02 8.06
N TYR A 152 10.62 -11.55 7.74
CA TYR A 152 10.97 -11.22 6.36
C TYR A 152 11.14 -12.50 5.53
N GLU A 153 10.33 -12.66 4.48
CA GLU A 153 10.42 -13.79 3.54
C GLU A 153 10.88 -13.38 2.15
N SER A 154 11.55 -14.29 1.43
CA SER A 154 12.24 -13.98 0.16
C SER A 154 11.32 -13.60 -1.00
N GLU A 155 10.03 -13.91 -0.93
CA GLU A 155 9.06 -13.66 -1.99
C GLU A 155 8.11 -12.50 -1.70
N MET A 156 8.47 -11.66 -0.72
CA MET A 156 7.76 -10.41 -0.44
C MET A 156 8.18 -9.29 -1.39
N TRP A 157 7.24 -8.38 -1.62
CA TRP A 157 7.47 -7.09 -2.26
C TRP A 157 7.16 -5.95 -1.30
N PHE A 158 7.85 -4.83 -1.47
CA PHE A 158 7.66 -3.63 -0.67
C PHE A 158 7.49 -2.43 -1.61
N ILE A 159 6.36 -1.74 -1.50
CA ILE A 159 6.03 -0.57 -2.29
C ILE A 159 6.23 0.64 -1.39
N ARG A 160 7.21 1.48 -1.72
CA ARG A 160 7.57 2.65 -0.92
C ARG A 160 7.03 3.93 -1.57
N PRO A 161 6.00 4.57 -1.00
CA PRO A 161 5.47 5.83 -1.51
C PRO A 161 6.54 6.94 -1.56
N HIS A 162 6.41 7.83 -2.54
CA HIS A 162 7.23 9.03 -2.66
C HIS A 162 6.54 10.18 -1.91
N TYR A 163 6.92 10.35 -0.65
CA TYR A 163 6.38 11.40 0.22
C TYR A 163 6.86 12.79 -0.16
N GLN A 164 6.04 13.80 0.18
CA GLN A 164 6.49 15.18 0.18
C GLN A 164 7.64 15.37 1.18
N LYS A 165 8.67 16.10 0.73
CA LYS A 165 9.85 16.44 1.53
C LYS A 165 9.58 17.60 2.48
#